data_AF-A0A8X8H106-F1
#
_entry.id   AF-A0A8X8H106-F1
#
_cell.length_a   1.000
_cell.length_b   1.000
_cell.length_c   1.000
_cell.angle_alpha   90.00
_cell.angle_beta   90.00
_cell.angle_gamma   90.00
#
_symmetry.space_group_name_H-M   'P 1'
#
loop_
_entity.id
_entity.type
_entity.pdbx_description
1 polymer ?
#
loop_
_entity_poly.entity_id
_entity_poly.type
_entity_poly.pdbx_seq_one_letter_code
_entity_poly.pdbx_strand_id
1 'polypeptide(L)' 'MNIEVLRGECANVKRAGLRQIWTCPSGWEAILIDDATGVCWRLDYPESEYHAGGSPRLTRMELEANPNGPDGLGE' A
#
# COMPACT_ATOMS: atom_id res chain seq x y z
N MET A 1 5.09 -11.95 -10.86
CA MET A 1 4.48 -10.80 -10.17
C MET A 1 3.35 -11.31 -9.28
N ASN A 2 3.59 -11.50 -7.97
CA ASN A 2 2.51 -11.78 -7.02
C ASN A 2 2.00 -10.44 -6.48
N ILE A 3 0.91 -9.93 -7.05
CA ILE A 3 0.28 -8.70 -6.56
C ILE A 3 -0.69 -9.09 -5.47
N GLU A 4 -0.31 -8.85 -4.21
CA GLU A 4 -1.22 -9.04 -3.07
C GLU A 4 -2.18 -7.85 -2.98
N VAL A 5 -3.49 -8.15 -3.01
CA VAL A 5 -4.55 -7.15 -2.93
C VAL A 5 -5.49 -7.52 -1.80
N LEU A 6 -5.57 -6.66 -0.80
CA LEU A 6 -6.51 -6.76 0.31
C LEU A 6 -7.71 -5.84 0.05
N ARG A 7 -8.90 -6.27 0.45
CA ARG A 7 -10.15 -5.52 0.29
C ARG A 7 -11.00 -5.63 1.57
N GLY A 8 -11.88 -4.66 1.77
CA GLY A 8 -12.87 -4.68 2.85
C GLY A 8 -12.22 -4.72 4.24
N GLU A 9 -12.66 -5.64 5.09
CA GLU A 9 -12.17 -5.77 6.47
C GLU A 9 -10.67 -6.09 6.53
N CYS A 10 -10.17 -6.98 5.67
CA CYS A 10 -8.74 -7.34 5.63
C CYS A 10 -7.86 -6.13 5.32
N ALA A 11 -8.31 -5.25 4.42
CA ALA A 11 -7.62 -4.02 4.12
C ALA A 11 -7.65 -3.04 5.30
N ASN A 12 -8.79 -2.94 6.00
CA ASN A 12 -8.92 -2.06 7.16
C ASN A 12 -8.02 -2.49 8.32
N VAL A 13 -7.98 -3.79 8.64
CA VAL A 13 -7.11 -4.36 9.68
C VAL A 13 -5.65 -4.13 9.33
N LYS A 14 -5.24 -4.41 8.09
CA LYS A 14 -3.85 -4.19 7.67
C LYS A 14 -3.48 -2.71 7.74
N ARG A 15 -4.36 -1.80 7.26
CA ARG A 15 -4.15 -0.34 7.31
C ARG A 15 -3.83 0.16 8.71
N ALA A 16 -4.48 -0.39 9.74
CA ALA A 16 -4.26 0.04 11.13
C ALA A 16 -2.81 -0.14 11.62
N GLY A 17 -2.08 -1.10 11.06
CA GLY A 17 -0.67 -1.33 11.36
C GLY A 17 0.31 -0.65 10.41
N LEU A 18 -0.18 0.09 9.40
CA LEU A 18 0.66 0.77 8.42
C LEU A 18 0.79 2.24 8.75
N ARG A 19 1.97 2.79 8.52
CA ARG A 19 2.22 4.22 8.64
C ARG A 19 1.93 4.90 7.31
N GLN A 20 1.01 5.86 7.31
CA GLN A 20 0.77 6.69 6.13
C GLN A 20 1.95 7.63 5.90
N ILE A 21 2.55 7.58 4.70
CA ILE A 21 3.69 8.42 4.31
C ILE A 21 3.31 9.46 3.27
N TRP A 22 2.23 9.22 2.52
CA TRP A 22 1.74 10.17 1.53
C TRP A 22 0.23 10.02 1.35
N THR A 23 -0.43 11.11 0.98
CA THR A 23 -1.84 11.12 0.63
C THR A 23 -2.04 12.06 -0.53
N CYS A 24 -2.82 11.61 -1.50
CA CYS A 24 -3.19 12.42 -2.64
C CYS A 24 -4.04 13.60 -2.16
N PRO A 25 -3.87 14.83 -2.70
CA PRO A 25 -4.66 15.99 -2.30
C PRO A 25 -6.17 15.77 -2.46
N SER A 26 -6.57 14.86 -3.36
CA SER A 26 -7.97 14.47 -3.54
C SER A 26 -8.52 13.54 -2.44
N GLY A 27 -7.65 13.00 -1.56
CA GLY A 27 -8.01 12.12 -0.46
C GLY A 27 -8.36 10.66 -0.84
N TRP A 28 -8.47 10.37 -2.14
CA TRP A 28 -8.86 9.05 -2.65
C TRP A 28 -7.73 8.02 -2.65
N GLU A 29 -6.49 8.48 -2.58
CA GLU A 29 -5.32 7.61 -2.63
C GLU A 29 -4.36 7.96 -1.51
N ALA A 30 -3.78 6.95 -0.89
CA ALA A 30 -2.70 7.13 0.07
C ALA A 30 -1.63 6.06 -0.11
N ILE A 31 -0.38 6.44 0.14
CA ILE A 31 0.72 5.50 0.24
C ILE A 31 1.01 5.29 1.72
N LEU A 32 0.99 4.03 2.12
CA LEU A 32 1.33 3.58 3.45
C LEU A 32 2.57 2.69 3.38
N ILE A 33 3.35 2.67 4.44
CA ILE A 33 4.51 1.80 4.60
C ILE A 33 4.34 0.96 5.86
N ASP A 34 4.73 -0.29 5.76
CA ASP A 34 4.86 -1.20 6.89
C ASP A 34 6.24 -0.97 7.50
N ASP A 35 6.31 -0.37 8.70
CA ASP A 35 7.59 -0.04 9.35
C ASP A 35 8.39 -1.30 9.74
N ALA A 36 7.68 -2.40 10.01
CA ALA A 36 8.28 -3.66 10.40
C ALA A 36 8.98 -4.39 9.24
N THR A 37 8.45 -4.27 8.02
CA THR A 37 8.95 -4.99 6.83
C THR A 37 9.51 -4.09 5.74
N GLY A 38 9.29 -2.77 5.82
CA GLY A 38 9.61 -1.80 4.77
C GLY A 38 8.69 -1.87 3.55
N VAL A 39 7.62 -2.67 3.59
CA VAL A 39 6.73 -2.89 2.44
C VAL A 39 5.78 -1.72 2.24
N CYS A 40 5.73 -1.19 1.03
CA CYS A 40 4.78 -0.15 0.67
C CYS A 40 3.42 -0.72 0.26
N TRP A 41 2.37 0.02 0.56
CA TRP A 41 0.99 -0.31 0.25
C TRP A 41 0.29 0.92 -0.32
N ARG A 42 -0.40 0.76 -1.43
CA ARG A 42 -1.28 1.79 -1.97
C ARG A 42 -2.71 1.53 -1.51
N LEU A 43 -3.27 2.50 -0.81
CA LEU A 43 -4.69 2.58 -0.49
C LEU A 43 -5.41 3.34 -1.59
N ASP A 44 -6.47 2.74 -2.11
CA ASP A 44 -7.33 3.24 -3.17
C ASP A 44 -8.80 2.97 -2.81
N TYR A 45 -9.71 3.82 -3.30
CA TYR A 45 -11.15 3.72 -3.12
C TYR A 45 -11.85 3.75 -4.49
N PRO A 46 -11.94 2.60 -5.20
CA PRO A 46 -12.31 2.57 -6.61
C PRO A 46 -13.81 2.79 -6.89
N GLU A 47 -14.68 2.73 -5.89
CA GLU A 47 -16.14 2.83 -6.06
C GLU A 47 -16.69 3.99 -5.23
N SER A 48 -16.60 5.21 -5.79
CA SER A 48 -17.03 6.45 -5.11
C SER A 48 -18.13 7.23 -5.85
N GLU A 49 -18.76 6.64 -6.88
CA GLU A 49 -19.89 7.26 -7.56
C GLU A 49 -21.23 7.05 -6.85
N TYR A 50 -21.31 6.10 -5.91
CA TYR A 50 -22.50 5.88 -5.09
C TYR A 50 -22.17 6.21 -3.63
N HIS A 51 -22.95 7.14 -3.07
CA HIS A 51 -22.88 7.63 -1.71
C HIS A 51 -22.51 6.54 -0.68
N ALA A 52 -21.55 6.86 0.18
CA ALA A 52 -21.12 6.13 1.39
C ALA A 52 -20.18 4.92 1.19
N GLY A 53 -18.88 5.18 1.27
CA GLY A 53 -17.95 4.21 1.84
C GLY A 53 -17.59 3.03 0.95
N GLY A 54 -17.04 3.29 -0.24
CA GLY A 54 -16.36 2.27 -1.02
C GLY A 54 -15.35 1.52 -0.15
N SER A 55 -15.33 0.18 -0.27
CA SER A 55 -14.44 -0.64 0.55
C SER A 55 -12.98 -0.28 0.26
N PRO A 56 -12.16 -0.02 1.29
CA PRO A 56 -10.75 0.29 1.08
C PRO A 56 -10.07 -0.87 0.36
N ARG A 57 -9.29 -0.53 -0.66
CA ARG A 57 -8.45 -1.49 -1.38
C ARG A 57 -7.00 -1.18 -1.07
N LEU A 58 -6.31 -2.14 -0.48
CA LEU A 58 -4.86 -2.08 -0.29
C LEU A 58 -4.18 -2.95 -1.32
N THR A 59 -3.31 -2.34 -2.12
CA THR A 59 -2.46 -3.04 -3.08
C THR A 59 -1.04 -3.02 -2.56
N ARG A 60 -0.45 -4.20 -2.34
CA ARG A 60 0.96 -4.29 -1.97
C ARG A 60 1.81 -3.78 -3.13
N MET A 61 2.59 -2.75 -2.85
CA MET A 61 3.62 -2.26 -3.73
C MET A 61 4.93 -2.87 -3.24
N GLU A 62 5.39 -3.89 -3.95
CA GLU A 62 6.80 -4.21 -3.89
C GLU A 62 7.48 -3.00 -4.55
N LEU A 63 7.99 -2.06 -3.74
CA LEU A 63 9.19 -1.38 -4.19
C LEU A 63 10.12 -2.55 -4.43
N GLU A 64 10.37 -2.88 -5.69
CA GLU A 64 11.53 -3.68 -6.03
C GLU A 64 12.67 -2.93 -5.36
N ALA A 65 13.10 -3.41 -4.19
CA ALA A 65 14.38 -3.08 -3.63
C ALA A 65 15.31 -3.51 -4.75
N ASN A 66 15.68 -2.55 -5.60
CA ASN A 66 16.42 -2.81 -6.82
C ASN A 66 17.57 -3.73 -6.42
N PRO A 67 17.59 -5.01 -6.85
CA PRO A 67 18.69 -5.89 -6.49
C PRO A 67 20.01 -5.40 -7.13
N ASN A 68 19.95 -4.33 -7.95
CA ASN A 68 21.08 -3.59 -8.50
C ASN A 68 21.29 -2.22 -7.82
N GLY A 69 20.86 -2.04 -6.56
CA GLY A 69 21.49 -1.04 -5.70
C GLY A 69 23.01 -1.35 -5.63
N PRO A 70 23.90 -0.36 -5.49
CA PRO A 70 25.35 -0.57 -5.61
C PRO A 70 25.97 -1.49 -4.55
N ASP A 71 25.18 -2.04 -3.63
CA ASP A 71 25.61 -2.97 -2.58
C ASP A 71 25.50 -4.44 -3.05
N GLY A 72 26.04 -4.71 -4.23
CA GLY A 72 26.42 -6.05 -4.65
C GLY A 72 27.88 -6.28 -4.29
N LEU A 73 28.20 -6.40 -2.99
CA LEU A 73 29.54 -6.74 -2.53
C LEU A 73 29.50 -7.82 -1.43
N GLY A 74 30.01 -9.01 -1.80
CA GLY A 74 30.55 -10.04 -0.91
C GLY A 74 29.50 -10.91 -0.20
N GLU A 75 29.54 -12.24 -0.25
CA GLU A 75 30.60 -13.20 -0.61
C GLU A 75 29.97 -14.48 -1.18
#